data_AF-A0A8T3MRZ1-F1
#
_entry.id   AF-A0A8T3MRZ1-F1
#
_cell.length_a   1.000
_cell.length_b   1.000
_cell.length_c   1.000
_cell.angle_alpha   90.00
_cell.angle_beta   90.00
_cell.angle_gamma   90.00
#
_symmetry.space_group_name_H-M   'P 1'
#
loop_
_entity.id
_entity.type
_entity.pdbx_description
1 polymer ?
#
loop_
_entity_poly.entity_id
_entity_poly.type
_entity_poly.pdbx_seq_one_letter_code
_entity_poly.pdbx_strand_id
1 'polypeptide(L)' 'DEISQPGAGTGFAFDEPSAAALVEATARAFALRAAGGEAWEGLVARGMAADFDWTTGSAPRYVEAYRRAIHIRGG' A
#
# COMPACT_ATOMS: atom_id res chain seq x y z
N ASP A 1 2.66 5.00 -4.42
CA ASP A 1 2.82 3.79 -5.26
C ASP A 1 3.96 4.02 -6.26
N GLU A 2 4.35 3.00 -7.03
CA GLU A 2 5.50 3.07 -7.94
C GLU A 2 5.37 4.11 -9.06
N ILE A 3 4.14 4.48 -9.44
CA ILE A 3 3.89 5.50 -10.46
C ILE A 3 4.09 6.89 -9.89
N SER A 4 3.56 7.12 -8.68
CA SER A 4 3.68 8.40 -8.00
C SER A 4 5.07 8.62 -7.38
N GLN A 5 5.76 7.54 -7.01
CA GLN A 5 7.07 7.57 -6.34
C GLN A 5 7.98 6.43 -6.88
N PRO A 6 8.52 6.56 -8.10
CA PRO A 6 9.39 5.54 -8.69
C PRO A 6 10.59 5.22 -7.81
N GLY A 7 10.91 3.95 -7.63
CA GLY A 7 12.02 3.48 -6.79
C GLY A 7 11.74 3.47 -5.29
N ALA A 8 10.63 4.06 -4.82
CA ALA A 8 10.22 4.05 -3.41
C ALA A 8 8.86 3.37 -3.19
N GLY A 9 8.07 3.18 -4.26
CA GLY A 9 6.81 2.46 -4.20
C GLY A 9 6.98 0.97 -3.88
N THR A 10 5.97 0.39 -3.24
CA THR A 10 5.88 -1.05 -2.93
C THR A 10 4.84 -1.78 -3.80
N GLY A 11 4.26 -1.09 -4.78
CA GLY A 11 3.17 -1.62 -5.61
C GLY A 11 2.46 -0.53 -6.40
N PHE A 12 1.22 -0.82 -6.83
CA PHE A 12 0.40 0.04 -7.68
C PHE A 12 -0.92 0.35 -6.97
N ALA A 13 -1.24 1.63 -6.80
CA ALA A 13 -2.47 2.07 -6.16
C ALA A 13 -3.37 2.81 -7.15
N PHE A 14 -4.62 3.00 -6.73
CA PHE A 14 -5.63 3.80 -7.40
C PHE A 14 -6.49 4.48 -6.33
N ASP A 15 -6.87 5.74 -6.57
CA ASP A 15 -7.61 6.54 -5.59
C ASP A 15 -9.13 6.42 -5.78
N GLU A 16 -9.57 6.38 -7.03
CA GLU A 16 -10.99 6.27 -7.37
C GLU A 16 -11.49 4.84 -7.07
N PRO A 17 -12.46 4.62 -6.17
CA PRO A 17 -12.94 3.29 -5.79
C PRO A 17 -13.85 2.67 -6.86
N SER A 18 -13.36 2.54 -8.10
CA SER A 18 -14.06 2.00 -9.25
C SER A 18 -13.33 0.80 -9.85
N ALA A 19 -14.10 -0.06 -10.52
CA ALA A 19 -13.53 -1.20 -11.24
C ALA A 19 -12.56 -0.76 -12.35
N ALA A 20 -12.84 0.37 -13.02
CA ALA A 20 -11.98 0.90 -14.07
C ALA A 20 -10.61 1.30 -13.53
N ALA A 21 -10.56 2.02 -12.40
CA ALA A 21 -9.32 2.45 -11.78
C ALA A 21 -8.46 1.27 -11.30
N LEU A 22 -9.09 0.20 -10.79
CA LEU A 22 -8.41 -1.05 -10.45
C LEU A 22 -7.79 -1.73 -11.69
N VAL A 23 -8.54 -1.80 -12.80
CA VAL A 23 -8.04 -2.37 -14.06
C VAL A 23 -6.84 -1.59 -14.57
N GLU A 24 -6.88 -0.25 -14.51
CA GLU A 24 -5.75 0.59 -14.91
C GLU A 24 -4.52 0.39 -14.02
N ALA A 25 -4.69 0.31 -12.69
CA ALA A 25 -3.58 0.03 -11.78
C ALA A 25 -2.93 -1.34 -12.07
N THR A 26 -3.74 -2.34 -12.39
CA THR A 26 -3.27 -3.67 -12.73
C THR A 26 -2.54 -3.69 -14.08
N ALA A 27 -3.03 -2.94 -15.07
CA ALA A 27 -2.35 -2.79 -16.36
C ALA A 27 -0.95 -2.18 -16.21
N ARG A 28 -0.80 -1.17 -15.34
CA ARG A 28 0.52 -0.60 -15.01
C ARG A 28 1.45 -1.62 -14.37
N ALA A 29 0.94 -2.47 -13.49
CA ALA A 29 1.71 -3.57 -12.90
C ALA A 29 2.20 -4.57 -13.97
N PHE A 30 1.33 -4.97 -14.90
CA PHE A 30 1.71 -5.87 -15.98
C PHE A 30 2.72 -5.26 -16.93
N ALA A 31 2.58 -3.97 -17.26
CA ALA A 31 3.54 -3.27 -18.10
C ALA A 31 4.94 -3.27 -17.47
N LEU A 32 5.06 -2.93 -16.17
CA LEU A 32 6.36 -2.95 -15.49
C LEU A 32 6.94 -4.37 -15.40
N ARG A 33 6.10 -5.36 -15.07
CA ARG A 33 6.52 -6.77 -15.04
C ARG A 33 7.01 -7.25 -16.40
N ALA A 34 6.35 -6.85 -17.49
CA ALA A 34 6.72 -7.21 -18.85
C ALA A 34 8.03 -6.55 -19.28
N ALA A 35 8.30 -5.32 -18.84
CA ALA A 35 9.59 -4.66 -19.04
C ALA A 35 10.72 -5.35 -18.25
N GLY A 36 10.42 -5.89 -17.06
CA GLY A 36 11.34 -6.71 -16.27
C GLY A 36 12.54 -5.93 -15.73
N GLY A 37 13.63 -6.66 -15.46
CA GLY A 37 14.90 -6.11 -14.99
C GLY A 37 14.87 -5.57 -13.55
N GLU A 38 15.86 -4.74 -13.23
CA GLU A 38 16.11 -4.22 -11.88
C GLU A 38 14.92 -3.42 -11.32
N ALA A 39 14.14 -2.75 -12.18
CA ALA A 39 12.98 -1.99 -11.76
C ALA A 39 11.89 -2.89 -11.16
N TRP A 40 11.59 -4.02 -11.83
CA TRP A 40 10.62 -4.99 -11.33
C TRP A 40 11.15 -5.73 -10.10
N GLU A 41 12.40 -6.20 -10.14
CA GLU A 41 13.02 -6.91 -9.03
C GLU A 41 13.11 -6.03 -7.77
N GLY A 42 13.49 -4.77 -7.94
CA GLY A 42 13.56 -3.79 -6.86
C GLY A 42 12.19 -3.51 -6.25
N LEU A 43 11.13 -3.37 -7.06
CA LEU A 43 9.77 -3.21 -6.55
C LEU A 43 9.32 -4.43 -5.74
N VAL A 44 9.55 -5.64 -6.25
CA VAL A 44 9.18 -6.87 -5.54
C VAL A 44 9.94 -6.99 -4.23
N ALA A 45 11.26 -6.73 -4.22
CA ALA A 45 12.07 -6.76 -3.01
C ALA A 45 11.56 -5.75 -1.96
N ARG A 46 11.24 -4.51 -2.36
CA ARG A 46 10.66 -3.51 -1.44
C ARG A 46 9.30 -3.95 -0.90
N GLY A 47 8.44 -4.48 -1.76
CA GLY A 47 7.13 -5.00 -1.36
C GLY A 47 7.23 -6.13 -0.34
N MET A 48 8.16 -7.06 -0.54
CA MET A 48 8.39 -8.19 0.38
C MET A 48 9.07 -7.78 1.70
N ALA A 49 9.84 -6.68 1.70
CA ALA A 49 10.49 -6.16 2.89
C ALA A 49 9.58 -5.28 3.77
N ALA A 50 8.41 -4.87 3.26
CA ALA A 50 7.47 -4.05 4.01
C ALA A 50 6.85 -4.85 5.16
N ASP A 51 6.83 -4.24 6.35
CA ASP A 51 6.19 -4.81 7.54
C ASP A 51 4.67 -4.62 7.46
N PHE A 52 3.97 -5.73 7.25
CA PHE A 52 2.51 -5.80 7.25
C PHE A 52 1.96 -6.55 8.47
N ASP A 53 2.76 -6.71 9.53
CA ASP A 53 2.30 -7.38 10.73
C ASP A 53 1.17 -6.59 11.42
N TRP A 54 0.11 -7.30 11.76
CA TRP A 54 -1.03 -6.71 12.45
C TRP A 54 -0.74 -6.46 13.93
N THR A 55 -0.19 -7.45 14.62
CA THR A 55 -0.05 -7.50 16.07
C THR A 55 1.00 -6.51 16.58
N THR A 56 2.19 -6.49 15.96
CA THR A 56 3.29 -5.58 16.30
C THR A 56 3.22 -4.26 15.54
N GLY A 57 2.54 -4.23 14.39
CA GLY A 57 2.38 -3.03 13.57
C GLY A 57 1.13 -2.21 13.92
N SER A 58 0.02 -2.50 13.25
CA SER A 58 -1.13 -1.59 13.22
C SER A 58 -2.07 -1.71 14.43
N ALA A 59 -2.19 -2.88 15.05
CA ALA A 59 -3.16 -3.12 16.12
C ALA A 59 -3.04 -2.17 17.33
N PRO A 60 -1.83 -1.87 17.86
CA PRO A 60 -1.69 -0.94 18.99
C PRO A 60 -2.24 0.46 18.68
N ARG A 61 -2.01 0.96 17.46
CA ARG A 61 -2.50 2.27 17.01
C ARG A 61 -4.02 2.28 16.82
N TYR A 62 -4.59 1.18 16.34
CA TYR A 62 -6.04 1.02 16.26
C TYR A 62 -6.70 1.06 17.63
N VAL A 63 -6.12 0.37 18.62
CA VAL A 63 -6.61 0.39 20.00
C VAL A 63 -6.53 1.79 20.59
N GLU A 64 -5.43 2.51 20.38
CA GLU A 64 -5.28 3.91 20.81
C GLU A 64 -6.35 4.81 20.19
N ALA A 65 -6.58 4.70 18.88
CA ALA A 65 -7.61 5.46 18.18
C ALA A 65 -9.01 5.20 18.78
N TYR A 66 -9.32 3.95 19.11
CA TYR A 66 -10.60 3.59 19.73
C TYR A 66 -10.75 4.16 21.14
N ARG A 67 -9.70 4.08 21.96
CA ARG A 67 -9.66 4.71 23.30
C ARG A 67 -9.90 6.21 23.21
N ARG A 68 -9.26 6.89 22.25
CA ARG A 68 -9.47 8.33 22.00
C ARG A 68 -10.92 8.64 21.61
N ALA A 69 -11.51 7.86 20.72
CA ALA A 69 -12.90 8.06 20.29
C ALA A 69 -13.90 7.91 21.45
N ILE A 70 -13.68 6.93 22.34
CA ILE A 70 -14.48 6.75 23.56
C ILE A 70 -14.37 7.98 24.47
N HIS A 71 -13.15 8.48 24.70
CA HIS A 71 -12.93 9.65 25.55
C HIS A 71 -13.63 10.90 25.01
N ILE A 72 -13.56 11.15 23.69
CA ILE A 72 -14.24 12.28 23.04
C ILE A 72 -15.76 12.15 23.14
N ARG A 73 -16.31 10.94 22.99
CA ARG A 73 -17.76 10.72 23.04
C ARG A 73 -18.33 10.84 24.45
N GLY A 74 -17.55 10.50 25.46
CA GLY A 74 -17.98 10.50 26.87
C GLY A 74 -17.73 11.79 27.63
N GLY A 75 -17.08 12.78 27.01
CA GLY A 75 -16.81 14.12 27.56
C GLY A 75 -17.70 15.20 26.99
#